data_AF-A0A8T3KNT3-F1
#
_entry.id   AF-A0A8T3KNT3-F1
#
_cell.length_a   1.000
_cell.length_b   1.000
_cell.length_c   1.000
_cell.angle_alpha   90.00
_cell.angle_beta   90.00
_cell.angle_gamma   90.00
#
_symmetry.space_group_name_H-M   'P 1'
#
loop_
_entity.id
_entity.type
_entity.pdbx_description
1 polymer ?
#
loop_
_entity_poly.entity_id
_entity_poly.type
_entity_poly.pdbx_seq_one_letter_code
_entity_poly.pdbx_strand_id
1 'polypeptide(L)'
;MNRKKSFILYHDYRQHLELLSDEEKGKLLMALFEYSEDGVIPDFDGMLKMAFSFIKAQIDRDAAKYAAVCEKNRENIQRRWKKEDAEA
;
A
#
# COMPACT_ATOMS: atom_id res chain seq x y z
N MET A 1 8.25 -12.32 6.78
CA MET A 1 7.81 -11.09 6.10
C MET A 1 6.65 -10.52 6.87
N ASN A 2 6.72 -9.26 7.29
CA ASN A 2 5.64 -8.62 8.05
C ASN A 2 4.49 -8.35 7.07
N ARG A 3 3.41 -9.15 7.11
CA ARG A 3 2.23 -8.89 6.28
C ARG A 3 1.63 -7.57 6.72
N LYS A 4 1.32 -6.69 5.77
CA LYS A 4 0.59 -5.46 6.09
C LYS A 4 -0.80 -5.85 6.60
N LYS A 5 -1.14 -5.38 7.81
CA LYS A 5 -2.45 -5.66 8.43
C LYS A 5 -3.59 -4.82 7.85
N SER A 6 -3.24 -3.78 7.10
CA SER A 6 -4.18 -2.82 6.55
C SER A 6 -3.56 -2.05 5.38
N PHE A 7 -4.44 -1.48 4.57
CA PHE A 7 -4.16 -0.43 3.60
C PHE A 7 -5.15 0.72 3.81
N ILE A 8 -4.85 1.89 3.24
CA ILE A 8 -5.66 3.10 3.38
C ILE A 8 -6.43 3.33 2.08
N LEU A 9 -7.73 3.60 2.21
CA LEU A 9 -8.55 4.14 1.14
C LEU A 9 -8.79 5.63 1.39
N TYR A 10 -8.37 6.46 0.43
CA TYR A 10 -8.51 7.91 0.51
C TYR A 10 -9.87 8.35 -0.02
N HIS A 11 -10.40 9.45 0.52
CA HIS A 11 -11.70 10.00 0.11
C HIS A 11 -11.73 10.38 -1.37
N ASP A 12 -10.60 10.77 -1.95
CA ASP A 12 -10.47 11.13 -3.36
C ASP A 12 -10.84 9.97 -4.30
N TYR A 13 -10.85 8.72 -3.82
CA TYR A 13 -11.27 7.58 -4.61
C TYR A 13 -12.77 7.56 -4.86
N ARG A 14 -13.56 8.26 -4.05
CA ARG A 14 -15.02 8.34 -4.18
C ARG A 14 -15.44 8.74 -5.60
N GLN A 15 -14.76 9.71 -6.19
CA GLN A 15 -15.06 10.17 -7.56
C GLN A 15 -14.91 9.07 -8.62
N HIS A 16 -14.02 8.11 -8.39
CA HIS A 16 -13.81 6.97 -9.28
C HIS A 16 -14.79 5.84 -8.98
N LEU A 17 -15.08 5.60 -7.69
CA LEU A 17 -16.02 4.59 -7.26
C LEU A 17 -17.46 4.92 -7.65
N GLU A 18 -17.85 6.19 -7.69
CA GLU A 18 -19.18 6.63 -8.11
C GLU A 18 -19.50 6.31 -9.58
N LEU A 19 -18.49 6.10 -10.40
CA LEU A 19 -18.66 5.71 -11.81
C LEU A 19 -18.86 4.20 -12.00
N LEU A 20 -18.68 3.41 -10.94
CA LEU A 20 -18.82 1.96 -10.96
C LEU A 20 -20.22 1.53 -10.47
N SER A 21 -20.71 0.42 -11.01
CA SER A 21 -21.86 -0.28 -10.45
C SER A 21 -21.53 -0.86 -9.07
N ASP A 22 -22.54 -1.18 -8.27
CA ASP A 22 -22.32 -1.74 -6.93
C ASP A 22 -21.64 -3.12 -7.00
N GLU A 23 -21.90 -3.89 -8.05
CA GLU A 23 -21.21 -5.16 -8.29
C GLU A 23 -19.71 -4.95 -8.58
N GLU A 24 -19.37 -3.96 -9.41
CA GLU A 24 -17.98 -3.59 -9.69
C GLU A 24 -17.27 -3.03 -8.46
N LYS A 25 -17.93 -2.23 -7.62
CA LYS A 25 -17.38 -1.77 -6.34
C LYS A 25 -17.04 -2.95 -5.43
N GLY A 26 -17.91 -3.95 -5.37
CA GLY A 26 -17.67 -5.19 -4.63
C GLY A 26 -16.45 -5.95 -5.15
N LYS A 27 -16.38 -6.17 -6.48
CA LYS A 27 -15.24 -6.81 -7.14
C LYS A 27 -13.93 -6.06 -6.88
N LEU A 28 -13.95 -4.74 -7.02
CA LEU A 28 -12.81 -3.87 -6.76
C LEU A 28 -12.32 -4.02 -5.31
N LEU A 29 -13.24 -3.95 -4.34
CA LEU A 29 -12.89 -4.03 -2.92
C LEU A 29 -12.19 -5.34 -2.59
N MET A 30 -12.73 -6.47 -3.06
CA MET A 30 -12.11 -7.79 -2.84
C MET A 30 -10.73 -7.90 -3.50
N ALA A 31 -10.60 -7.42 -4.74
CA ALA A 31 -9.31 -7.43 -5.43
C ALA A 31 -8.25 -6.53 -4.76
N LEU A 32 -8.66 -5.45 -4.09
CA LEU A 32 -7.74 -4.61 -3.32
C LEU A 32 -7.22 -5.33 -2.07
N PHE A 33 -8.04 -6.14 -1.41
CA PHE A 33 -7.58 -7.01 -0.32
C PHE A 33 -6.57 -8.04 -0.83
N GLU A 34 -6.90 -8.79 -1.89
CA GLU A 34 -5.99 -9.78 -2.48
C GLU A 34 -4.67 -9.15 -2.94
N TYR A 35 -4.74 -7.95 -3.55
CA TYR A 35 -3.54 -7.21 -3.92
C TYR A 35 -2.71 -6.79 -2.70
N SER A 36 -3.35 -6.26 -1.66
CA SER A 36 -2.64 -5.79 -0.47
C SER A 36 -2.02 -6.94 0.35
N GLU A 37 -2.63 -8.12 0.33
CA GLU A 37 -2.18 -9.27 1.12
C GLU A 37 -1.12 -10.08 0.38
N ASP A 38 -1.38 -10.41 -0.89
CA ASP A 38 -0.63 -11.39 -1.67
C ASP A 38 -0.05 -10.83 -2.97
N GLY A 39 -0.35 -9.57 -3.32
CA GLY A 39 0.14 -8.92 -4.53
C GLY A 39 -0.54 -9.40 -5.82
N VAL A 40 -1.68 -10.08 -5.71
CA VAL A 40 -2.44 -10.60 -6.86
C VAL A 40 -3.00 -9.44 -7.68
N ILE A 41 -2.73 -9.47 -8.98
CA ILE A 41 -3.26 -8.48 -9.93
C ILE A 41 -4.52 -9.07 -10.58
N PRO A 42 -5.70 -8.48 -10.38
CA PRO A 42 -6.95 -8.95 -10.98
C PRO A 42 -6.93 -8.71 -12.50
N ASP A 43 -7.58 -9.61 -13.24
CA ASP A 43 -7.87 -9.39 -14.66
C ASP A 43 -9.15 -8.55 -14.81
N PHE A 44 -8.98 -7.23 -14.71
CA PHE A 44 -10.04 -6.26 -14.92
C PHE A 44 -9.90 -5.57 -16.27
N ASP A 45 -11.03 -5.10 -16.79
CA ASP A 45 -11.14 -4.29 -17.98
C ASP A 45 -11.78 -2.92 -17.69
N GLY A 46 -11.81 -2.08 -18.73
CA GLY A 46 -12.50 -0.78 -18.72
C GLY A 46 -12.22 0.09 -17.49
N MET A 47 -13.31 0.55 -16.87
CA MET A 47 -13.28 1.49 -15.76
C MET A 47 -12.84 0.84 -14.44
N LEU A 48 -13.18 -0.43 -14.26
CA LEU A 48 -12.78 -1.20 -13.08
C LEU A 48 -11.26 -1.36 -13.01
N LYS A 49 -10.61 -1.65 -14.15
CA LYS A 49 -9.14 -1.67 -14.26
C LYS A 49 -8.52 -0.32 -13.92
N MET A 50 -9.12 0.76 -14.41
CA MET A 50 -8.64 2.12 -14.18
C MET A 50 -8.69 2.46 -12.69
N ALA A 51 -9.83 2.24 -12.03
CA ALA A 51 -10.00 2.46 -10.61
C ALA A 51 -9.00 1.63 -9.78
N PHE A 52 -8.83 0.34 -10.11
CA PHE A 52 -7.83 -0.51 -9.47
C PHE A 52 -6.41 0.04 -9.65
N SER A 53 -6.03 0.47 -10.85
CA SER A 53 -4.68 0.97 -11.13
C SER A 53 -4.30 2.20 -10.28
N PHE A 54 -5.25 3.12 -10.07
CA PHE A 54 -5.02 4.31 -9.24
C PHE A 54 -4.80 3.95 -7.78
N ILE A 55 -5.64 3.08 -7.22
CA ILE A 55 -5.56 2.67 -5.82
C ILE A 55 -4.31 1.81 -5.59
N LYS A 56 -4.00 0.89 -6.52
CA LYS A 56 -2.77 0.09 -6.53
C LYS A 56 -1.52 0.98 -6.45
N ALA A 57 -1.43 2.00 -7.29
CA ALA A 57 -0.29 2.91 -7.31
C ALA A 57 -0.09 3.66 -5.99
N GLN A 58 -1.18 3.95 -5.26
CA GLN A 58 -1.10 4.56 -3.93
C GLN A 58 -0.66 3.56 -2.86
N ILE A 59 -1.20 2.33 -2.87
CA ILE A 59 -0.76 1.25 -1.98
C ILE A 59 0.76 1.01 -2.11
N ASP A 60 1.26 1.03 -3.35
CA ASP A 60 2.69 0.86 -3.65
C ASP A 60 3.53 2.03 -3.13
N ARG A 61 3.06 3.27 -3.31
CA ARG A 61 3.72 4.47 -2.75
C ARG A 61 3.79 4.41 -1.23
N ASP A 62 2.70 4.02 -0.57
CA ASP A 62 2.66 3.91 0.88
C ASP A 62 3.55 2.78 1.40
N ALA A 63 3.64 1.66 0.66
CA ALA A 63 4.61 0.59 0.94
C ALA A 63 6.05 1.10 0.88
N ALA A 64 6.41 1.78 -0.21
CA ALA A 64 7.75 2.31 -0.40
C ALA A 64 8.12 3.33 0.69
N LYS A 65 7.20 4.25 1.00
CA LYS A 65 7.39 5.26 2.05
C LYS A 65 7.59 4.62 3.42
N TYR A 66 6.77 3.62 3.77
CA TYR A 66 6.92 2.89 5.03
C TYR A 66 8.28 2.18 5.11
N ALA A 67 8.68 1.47 4.04
CA ALA A 67 9.95 0.78 3.99
C ALA A 67 11.15 1.73 4.17
N ALA A 68 11.12 2.90 3.51
CA ALA A 68 12.15 3.93 3.65
C ALA A 68 12.26 4.48 5.08
N VAL A 69 11.12 4.70 5.75
CA VAL A 69 11.10 5.13 7.16
C VAL A 69 11.68 4.05 8.07
N CYS A 70 11.31 2.78 7.86
CA CYS A 70 11.86 1.67 8.63
C CYS A 70 13.38 1.55 8.47
N GLU A 71 13.90 1.71 7.25
CA GLU A 71 15.34 1.64 7.00
C GLU A 71 16.09 2.79 7.67
N LYS A 72 15.59 4.02 7.49
CA LYS A 72 16.19 5.20 8.16
C LYS A 72 16.21 5.06 9.69
N ASN A 73 15.14 4.51 10.27
CA ASN A 73 15.09 4.25 11.71
C ASN A 73 16.10 3.18 12.13
N ARG A 74 16.25 2.11 11.34
CA ARG A 74 17.26 1.07 11.56
C ARG A 74 18.67 1.65 11.53
N GLU A 75 19.00 2.44 10.51
CA GLU A 75 20.29 3.12 10.39
C GLU A 75 20.57 4.05 11.58
N ASN A 76 19.58 4.84 12.01
CA ASN A 76 19.72 5.75 13.15
C ASN A 76 20.03 5.00 14.45
N ILE A 77 19.34 3.89 14.69
CA ILE A 77 19.61 3.03 15.84
C ILE A 77 21.03 2.45 15.72
N GLN A 78 21.41 1.87 14.58
CA GLN A 78 22.77 1.34 14.41
C GLN A 78 23.87 2.40 14.63
N ARG A 79 23.67 3.63 14.15
CA ARG A 79 24.61 4.74 14.38
C ARG A 79 24.73 5.10 15.85
N ARG A 80 23.62 5.08 16.59
CA ARG A 80 23.62 5.37 18.03
C ARG A 80 24.41 4.32 18.82
N TRP A 81 24.19 3.04 18.54
CA TRP A 81 24.86 1.94 19.24
C TRP A 81 26.37 1.94 18.97
N LYS A 82 26.77 2.14 17.70
CA LYS A 82 28.19 2.29 17.34
C LYS A 82 28.89 3.46 18.03
N LYS A 83 28.14 4.52 18.36
CA LYS A 83 28.70 5.67 19.09
C LYS A 83 28.86 5.37 20.58
N GLU A 84 27.87 4.73 21.20
CA GLU A 84 27.94 4.28 22.59
C GLU A 84 29.09 3.26 22.79
N ASP A 85 29.30 2.33 21.84
CA ASP A 85 30.41 1.36 21.88
C ASP A 85 31.81 1.99 21.67
N ALA A 86 31.90 3.15 21.00
CA ALA A 86 33.16 3.86 20.76
C ALA A 86 33.54 4.82 21.89
N GLU A 87 32.57 5.17 22.75
CA GLU A 87 32.74 6.04 23.92
C GLU A 87 32.88 5.26 25.24
N ALA A 88 32.70 3.92 25.20
CA ALA A 88 32.91 2.98 26.30
C ALA A 88 34.32 2.36 26.27
#